data_AF-A0AAU4N5U4-F1
#
_entry.id   AF-A0AAU4N5U4-F1
#
_cell.length_a   1.000
_cell.length_b   1.000
_cell.length_c   1.000
_cell.angle_alpha   90.00
_cell.angle_beta   90.00
_cell.angle_gamma   90.00
#
_symmetry.space_group_name_H-M   'P 1'
#
loop_
_entity.id
_entity.type
_entity.pdbx_description
1 polymer ?
#
loop_
_entity_poly.entity_id
_entity_poly.type
_entity_poly.pdbx_seq_one_letter_code
_entity_poly.pdbx_strand_id
1 'polypeptide(L)'
;MVITGGDTAAPGTALLIAAAPVGKGRLIDASSVLPALAAVPPSALTGTAAATVVELADPLDPQTVLTRIRAAAAAQGPVFLYIAGQLQLDRKQRLPHLALARSTPSTMRYTALPWHWLGAELMIRRPGTTTMVVDLVADAETWPRVTREGLGLGAGVHLYGRVAPPPQRGDAVGPAYLAACASIWRSGSRPTLAALHEQAALQAGVDGALLLAPAAGTPPHGTTVGGGYVPLPHGASEGGGYGTLPPVALPVAPPVPADGAYAPVTTVPYATAPAGAGGGAQTDARPAPLPIAAVVAADPLAPLPLTPGAPASLLPAQAAGSTIPTAAGSGAASVSGPADGGDPHPGILAAAHAGRHHEAAAAAASWEQQALRSHGAASPEALHWVEVRADLARLAGDPALSCELWMAAAEARLTRQQAADDPDVEGAVDRAHHQWEQIRDVARARALAPGLVGLRRRVPGRQRGALQVLQRRLENLHAERPAGRGTS
;
A
#
# COMPACT_ATOMS: atom_id res chain seq x y z
N MET A 1 -27.70 26.47 34.69
CA MET A 1 -26.36 26.43 34.08
C MET A 1 -26.28 25.17 33.23
N VAL A 2 -26.69 25.28 31.97
CA VAL A 2 -26.65 24.17 31.01
C VAL A 2 -25.25 24.19 30.42
N ILE A 3 -24.42 23.22 30.79
CA ILE A 3 -23.13 23.00 30.13
C ILE A 3 -23.50 22.32 28.81
N THR A 4 -23.65 23.12 27.75
CA THR A 4 -23.62 22.62 26.39
C THR A 4 -22.27 21.94 26.22
N GLY A 5 -22.24 20.62 26.29
CA GLY A 5 -21.08 19.83 25.91
C GLY A 5 -20.80 20.13 24.44
N GLY A 6 -19.93 21.09 24.19
CA GLY A 6 -19.42 21.38 22.86
C GLY A 6 -18.80 20.09 22.35
N ASP A 7 -19.37 19.56 21.28
CA ASP A 7 -18.82 18.45 20.52
C ASP A 7 -17.37 18.83 20.19
N THR A 8 -16.44 18.32 21.01
CA THR A 8 -15.04 18.73 20.93
C THR A 8 -14.46 17.91 19.81
N ALA A 9 -14.67 18.38 18.58
CA ALA A 9 -14.18 17.73 17.38
C ALA A 9 -12.70 17.35 17.58
N ALA A 10 -12.40 16.07 17.42
CA ALA A 10 -11.07 15.54 17.68
C ALA A 10 -9.99 16.35 16.92
N PRO A 11 -8.84 16.65 17.55
CA PRO A 11 -7.82 17.49 16.95
C PRO A 11 -7.30 16.88 15.64
N GLY A 12 -7.13 17.73 14.63
CA GLY A 12 -6.57 17.32 13.35
C GLY A 12 -5.07 17.03 13.45
N THR A 13 -4.55 16.23 12.53
CA THR A 13 -3.10 15.98 12.41
C THR A 13 -2.64 16.33 11.01
N ALA A 14 -1.62 17.19 10.88
CA ALA A 14 -0.96 17.51 9.62
C ALA A 14 0.47 16.95 9.61
N LEU A 15 0.84 16.23 8.57
CA LEU A 15 2.19 15.74 8.32
C LEU A 15 2.75 16.41 7.07
N LEU A 16 3.80 17.20 7.24
CA LEU A 16 4.52 17.89 6.16
C LEU A 16 5.74 17.05 5.79
N ILE A 17 5.81 16.55 4.57
CA ILE A 17 6.91 15.70 4.10
C ILE A 17 7.53 16.35 2.87
N ALA A 18 8.81 16.72 2.97
CA ALA A 18 9.62 17.07 1.83
C ALA A 18 10.66 15.98 1.61
N ALA A 19 10.62 15.30 0.47
CA ALA A 19 11.49 14.17 0.18
C ALA A 19 12.08 14.26 -1.23
N ALA A 20 13.39 14.49 -1.30
CA ALA A 20 14.14 14.41 -2.54
C ALA A 20 15.53 13.78 -2.31
N PRO A 21 16.10 13.08 -3.31
CA PRO A 21 17.50 12.64 -3.26
C PRO A 21 18.46 13.81 -3.10
N VAL A 22 19.57 13.58 -2.40
CA VAL A 22 20.69 14.53 -2.39
C VAL A 22 21.60 14.31 -3.60
N GLY A 23 22.04 15.41 -4.22
CA GLY A 23 23.07 15.39 -5.27
C GLY A 23 22.55 15.13 -6.70
N LYS A 24 23.39 14.45 -7.51
CA LYS A 24 23.17 14.26 -8.95
C LYS A 24 21.98 13.32 -9.18
N GLY A 25 20.83 13.88 -9.55
CA GLY A 25 19.57 13.14 -9.72
C GLY A 25 18.39 13.76 -8.96
N ARG A 26 18.63 14.82 -8.19
CA ARG A 26 17.59 15.66 -7.60
C ARG A 26 16.85 16.41 -8.71
N LEU A 27 15.55 16.17 -8.83
CA LEU A 27 14.66 16.84 -9.79
C LEU A 27 13.82 17.95 -9.15
N ILE A 28 13.66 17.92 -7.83
CA ILE A 28 12.85 18.86 -7.07
C ILE A 28 13.58 19.35 -5.81
N ASP A 29 13.50 20.64 -5.52
CA ASP A 29 13.91 21.23 -4.24
C ASP A 29 12.76 21.15 -3.23
N ALA A 30 12.40 19.94 -2.83
CA ALA A 30 11.20 19.68 -2.01
C ALA A 30 11.18 20.49 -0.70
N SER A 31 12.30 20.56 0.01
CA SER A 31 12.38 21.21 1.33
C SER A 31 12.21 22.73 1.29
N SER A 32 12.32 23.37 0.11
CA SER A 32 12.09 24.80 -0.05
C SER A 32 10.68 25.26 0.34
N VAL A 33 9.69 24.35 0.38
CA VAL A 33 8.29 24.68 0.74
C VAL A 33 8.00 24.62 2.23
N LEU A 34 8.83 23.93 3.01
CA LEU A 34 8.57 23.70 4.43
C LEU A 34 8.45 25.00 5.22
N PRO A 35 9.33 26.01 5.04
CA PRO A 35 9.16 27.30 5.72
C PRO A 35 7.83 28.00 5.38
N ALA A 36 7.35 27.88 4.14
CA ALA A 36 6.09 28.48 3.72
C ALA A 36 4.89 27.76 4.36
N LEU A 37 4.91 26.43 4.43
CA LEU A 37 3.86 25.61 5.06
C LEU A 37 3.88 25.74 6.60
N ALA A 38 5.06 25.82 7.23
CA ALA A 38 5.20 26.02 8.67
C ALA A 38 4.64 27.38 9.13
N ALA A 39 4.64 28.39 8.24
CA ALA A 39 4.03 29.69 8.50
C ALA A 39 2.49 29.69 8.34
N VAL A 40 1.88 28.59 7.88
CA VAL A 40 0.43 28.46 7.77
C VAL A 40 -0.15 28.11 9.15
N PRO A 41 -1.25 28.77 9.59
CA PRO A 41 -1.92 28.40 10.83
C PRO A 41 -2.34 26.91 10.81
N PRO A 42 -2.10 26.12 11.87
CA PRO A 42 -2.45 24.70 11.90
C PRO A 42 -3.92 24.43 11.57
N SER A 43 -4.83 25.32 11.98
CA SER A 43 -6.26 25.22 11.68
C SER A 43 -6.60 25.38 10.19
N ALA A 44 -5.77 26.08 9.42
CA ALA A 44 -5.91 26.15 7.97
C ALA A 44 -5.41 24.88 7.27
N LEU A 45 -4.39 24.23 7.82
CA LEU A 45 -3.85 22.96 7.31
C LEU A 45 -4.78 21.78 7.57
N THR A 46 -5.56 21.79 8.66
CA THR A 46 -6.41 20.65 9.05
C THR A 46 -7.91 20.93 9.02
N GLY A 47 -8.32 22.20 8.89
CA GLY A 47 -9.72 22.60 9.03
C GLY A 47 -10.29 22.42 10.45
N THR A 48 -9.45 22.14 11.44
CA THR A 48 -9.86 21.90 12.84
C THR A 48 -9.41 23.04 13.76
N ALA A 49 -10.12 23.27 14.87
CA ALA A 49 -9.76 24.31 15.84
C ALA A 49 -8.42 24.02 16.54
N ALA A 50 -8.17 22.76 16.89
CA ALA A 50 -6.90 22.28 17.42
C ALA A 50 -6.24 21.33 16.43
N ALA A 51 -4.93 21.42 16.27
CA ALA A 51 -4.18 20.58 15.34
C ALA A 51 -2.75 20.34 15.79
N THR A 52 -2.25 19.14 15.48
CA THR A 52 -0.84 18.76 15.62
C THR A 52 -0.18 18.81 14.25
N VAL A 53 0.95 19.50 14.14
CA VAL A 53 1.74 19.56 12.89
C VAL A 53 3.08 18.87 13.12
N VAL A 54 3.44 17.96 12.22
CA VAL A 54 4.72 17.24 12.22
C VAL A 54 5.42 17.48 10.90
N GLU A 55 6.69 17.87 10.95
CA GLU A 55 7.51 18.12 9.77
C GLU A 55 8.59 17.05 9.60
N LEU A 56 8.78 16.60 8.36
CA LEU A 56 9.84 15.70 7.92
C LEU A 56 10.54 16.33 6.71
N ALA A 57 11.69 16.95 6.97
CA ALA A 57 12.59 17.48 5.95
C ALA A 57 13.62 16.42 5.54
N ASP A 58 13.66 16.12 4.23
CA ASP A 58 14.60 15.20 3.60
C ASP A 58 14.88 13.92 4.42
N PRO A 59 13.85 13.11 4.72
CA PRO A 59 14.02 11.92 5.53
C PRO A 59 15.00 10.95 4.84
N LEU A 60 15.87 10.31 5.63
CA LEU A 60 16.95 9.47 5.12
C LEU A 60 16.53 8.02 4.88
N ASP A 61 15.54 7.56 5.64
CA ASP A 61 15.09 6.18 5.65
C ASP A 61 13.56 6.08 5.61
N PRO A 62 13.03 5.03 4.96
CA PRO A 62 11.58 4.87 4.80
C PRO A 62 10.88 4.48 6.09
N GLN A 63 11.56 3.86 7.07
CA GLN A 63 10.94 3.45 8.33
C GLN A 63 10.62 4.66 9.21
N THR A 64 11.45 5.70 9.21
CA THR A 64 11.14 6.97 9.88
C THR A 64 9.86 7.58 9.32
N VAL A 65 9.71 7.60 8.00
CA VAL A 65 8.49 8.13 7.36
C VAL A 65 7.27 7.27 7.71
N LEU A 66 7.37 5.95 7.55
CA LEU A 66 6.28 5.02 7.89
C LEU A 66 5.87 5.10 9.36
N THR A 67 6.82 5.26 10.28
CA THR A 67 6.53 5.40 11.71
C THR A 67 5.70 6.65 11.98
N ARG A 68 6.01 7.78 11.32
CA ARG A 68 5.22 9.01 11.45
C ARG A 68 3.84 8.88 10.80
N ILE A 69 3.76 8.21 9.65
CA ILE A 69 2.48 7.95 8.99
C ILE A 69 1.60 7.04 9.86
N ARG A 70 2.14 5.97 10.45
CA ARG A 70 1.41 5.10 11.40
C ARG A 70 0.93 5.85 12.63
N ALA A 71 1.78 6.70 13.20
CA ALA A 71 1.40 7.53 14.33
C ALA A 71 0.25 8.50 13.96
N ALA A 72 0.31 9.12 12.78
CA ALA A 72 -0.78 9.93 12.26
C ALA A 72 -2.03 9.09 11.96
N ALA A 73 -1.86 7.86 11.44
CA ALA A 73 -2.94 6.96 11.10
C ALA A 73 -3.77 6.55 12.33
N ALA A 74 -3.11 6.44 13.49
CA ALA A 74 -3.75 6.17 14.79
C ALA A 74 -4.49 7.37 15.39
N ALA A 75 -4.37 8.57 14.81
CA ALA A 75 -5.07 9.75 15.30
C ALA A 75 -6.59 9.65 15.08
N GLN A 76 -7.36 10.08 16.08
CA GLN A 76 -8.83 10.04 16.05
C GLN A 76 -9.43 11.11 15.11
N GLY A 77 -8.82 12.30 15.06
CA GLY A 77 -9.27 13.41 14.22
C GLY A 77 -8.80 13.29 12.76
N PRO A 78 -9.19 14.23 11.88
CA PRO A 78 -8.83 14.16 10.47
C PRO A 78 -7.32 14.27 10.27
N VAL A 79 -6.80 13.56 9.25
CA VAL A 79 -5.37 13.49 8.96
C VAL A 79 -5.11 14.10 7.59
N PHE A 80 -4.15 15.01 7.53
CA PHE A 80 -3.72 15.70 6.32
C PHE A 80 -2.24 15.42 6.08
N LEU A 81 -1.89 14.94 4.89
CA LEU A 81 -0.50 14.76 4.50
C LEU A 81 -0.19 15.71 3.33
N TYR A 82 0.86 16.52 3.51
CA TYR A 82 1.36 17.46 2.52
C TYR A 82 2.72 16.97 2.03
N ILE A 83 2.79 16.44 0.80
CA ILE A 83 3.99 15.77 0.30
C ILE A 83 4.57 16.53 -0.89
N ALA A 84 5.77 17.09 -0.73
CA ALA A 84 6.61 17.56 -1.82
C ALA A 84 7.70 16.52 -2.09
N GLY A 85 7.92 16.12 -3.34
CA GLY A 85 9.02 15.19 -3.59
C GLY A 85 9.15 14.59 -4.98
N GLN A 86 10.08 13.65 -5.11
CA GLN A 86 10.43 13.05 -6.39
C GLN A 86 9.93 11.61 -6.50
N LEU A 87 9.22 11.31 -7.60
CA LEU A 87 8.76 9.96 -7.92
C LEU A 87 9.71 9.28 -8.91
N GLN A 88 10.06 8.04 -8.60
CA GLN A 88 10.90 7.19 -9.45
C GLN A 88 10.38 5.74 -9.43
N LEU A 89 10.72 4.94 -10.44
CA LEU A 89 10.40 3.51 -10.47
C LEU A 89 11.53 2.66 -9.90
N ASP A 90 11.18 1.68 -9.08
CA ASP A 90 12.13 0.60 -8.74
C ASP A 90 12.53 -0.19 -10.00
N ARG A 91 13.81 -0.53 -10.13
CA ARG A 91 14.33 -1.31 -11.27
C ARG A 91 13.74 -2.72 -11.36
N LYS A 92 13.36 -3.35 -10.25
CA LYS A 92 12.93 -4.75 -10.23
C LYS A 92 11.43 -4.92 -10.48
N GLN A 93 10.59 -4.24 -9.71
CA GLN A 93 9.13 -4.35 -9.74
C GLN A 93 8.48 -3.25 -10.57
N ARG A 94 9.27 -2.25 -11.01
CA ARG A 94 8.80 -1.09 -11.78
C ARG A 94 7.72 -0.27 -11.07
N LEU A 95 7.57 -0.40 -9.75
CA LEU A 95 6.53 0.32 -8.99
C LEU A 95 6.99 1.73 -8.60
N PRO A 96 6.07 2.71 -8.52
CA PRO A 96 6.39 4.07 -8.06
C PRO A 96 6.89 4.08 -6.61
N HIS A 97 7.96 4.81 -6.37
CA HIS A 97 8.54 5.10 -5.06
C HIS A 97 8.76 6.61 -4.91
N LEU A 98 8.46 7.13 -3.72
CA LEU A 98 8.89 8.46 -3.30
C LEU A 98 10.36 8.37 -2.87
N ALA A 99 11.23 9.03 -3.63
CA ALA A 99 12.66 9.02 -3.39
C ALA A 99 13.03 9.85 -2.16
N LEU A 100 13.86 9.28 -1.29
CA LEU A 100 14.30 9.86 -0.03
C LEU A 100 15.73 10.39 -0.14
N ALA A 101 16.25 11.06 0.89
CA ALA A 101 17.54 11.75 0.83
C ALA A 101 18.70 10.86 0.37
N ARG A 102 18.72 9.58 0.79
CA ARG A 102 19.78 8.62 0.40
C ARG A 102 19.45 7.76 -0.82
N SER A 103 18.31 7.99 -1.47
CA SER A 103 17.86 7.17 -2.59
C SER A 103 18.72 7.43 -3.82
N THR A 104 19.27 6.37 -4.39
CA THR A 104 19.88 6.39 -5.72
C THR A 104 19.12 5.43 -6.64
N PRO A 105 19.31 5.52 -7.97
CA PRO A 105 18.69 4.58 -8.90
C PRO A 105 18.99 3.09 -8.61
N SER A 106 20.13 2.77 -7.96
CA SER A 106 20.48 1.39 -7.59
C SER A 106 19.95 0.94 -6.24
N THR A 107 19.75 1.85 -5.29
CA THR A 107 19.33 1.52 -3.91
C THR A 107 17.86 1.81 -3.64
N MET A 108 17.12 2.33 -4.63
CA MET A 108 15.75 2.81 -4.48
C MET A 108 14.81 1.84 -3.77
N ARG A 109 14.85 0.55 -4.15
CA ARG A 109 14.00 -0.48 -3.56
C ARG A 109 14.12 -0.61 -2.04
N TYR A 110 15.27 -0.24 -1.48
CA TYR A 110 15.58 -0.40 -0.06
C TYR A 110 15.59 0.93 0.71
N THR A 111 15.68 2.06 0.00
CA THR A 111 15.92 3.38 0.59
C THR A 111 14.82 4.38 0.28
N ALA A 112 14.05 4.17 -0.79
CA ALA A 112 12.90 4.98 -1.13
C ALA A 112 11.63 4.41 -0.47
N LEU A 113 10.58 5.22 -0.39
CA LEU A 113 9.30 4.80 0.16
C LEU A 113 8.38 4.30 -0.97
N PRO A 114 7.97 3.02 -1.00
CA PRO A 114 7.04 2.53 -2.02
C PRO A 114 5.70 3.26 -1.92
N TRP A 115 5.19 3.77 -3.03
CA TRP A 115 3.98 4.60 -3.04
C TRP A 115 2.76 3.86 -2.47
N HIS A 116 2.60 2.59 -2.85
CA HIS A 116 1.50 1.75 -2.40
C HIS A 116 1.51 1.47 -0.88
N TRP A 117 2.64 1.63 -0.19
CA TRP A 117 2.68 1.51 1.27
C TRP A 117 1.97 2.67 1.96
N LEU A 118 2.01 3.88 1.39
CA LEU A 118 1.24 5.02 1.91
C LEU A 118 -0.25 4.67 2.02
N GLY A 119 -0.80 4.04 0.98
CA GLY A 119 -2.20 3.62 0.96
C GLY A 119 -2.47 2.57 2.03
N ALA A 120 -1.62 1.54 2.10
CA ALA A 120 -1.76 0.47 3.08
C ALA A 120 -1.76 0.96 4.54
N GLU A 121 -0.88 1.89 4.90
CA GLU A 121 -0.84 2.45 6.26
C GLU A 121 -2.05 3.34 6.58
N LEU A 122 -2.65 3.96 5.56
CA LEU A 122 -3.81 4.85 5.73
C LEU A 122 -5.15 4.11 5.63
N MET A 123 -5.18 2.89 5.09
CA MET A 123 -6.42 2.08 4.96
C MET A 123 -7.07 1.73 6.30
N ILE A 124 -6.34 1.76 7.42
CA ILE A 124 -6.91 1.54 8.76
C ILE A 124 -7.87 2.66 9.18
N ARG A 125 -7.80 3.83 8.51
CA ARG A 125 -8.64 4.98 8.83
C ARG A 125 -9.98 4.90 8.14
N ARG A 126 -11.00 5.45 8.81
CA ARG A 126 -12.36 5.58 8.25
C ARG A 126 -12.29 6.34 6.91
N PRO A 127 -12.97 5.87 5.85
CA PRO A 127 -13.01 6.58 4.57
C PRO A 127 -13.41 8.05 4.73
N GLY A 128 -12.72 8.94 4.00
CA GLY A 128 -13.00 10.37 3.99
C GLY A 128 -12.40 11.17 5.16
N THR A 129 -11.75 10.49 6.12
CA THR A 129 -11.08 11.18 7.24
C THR A 129 -9.63 11.56 6.93
N THR A 130 -9.08 11.08 5.81
CA THR A 130 -7.69 11.31 5.39
C THR A 130 -7.64 12.05 4.07
N THR A 131 -6.89 13.16 4.04
CA THR A 131 -6.60 13.91 2.82
C THR A 131 -5.11 13.97 2.55
N MET A 132 -4.71 13.73 1.31
CA MET A 132 -3.36 13.94 0.81
C MET A 132 -3.33 15.07 -0.21
N VAL A 133 -2.36 15.96 -0.06
CA VAL A 133 -2.07 17.05 -0.98
C VAL A 133 -0.62 16.93 -1.42
N VAL A 134 -0.38 16.74 -2.72
CA VAL A 134 0.93 16.37 -3.24
C VAL A 134 1.45 17.34 -4.29
N ASP A 135 2.77 17.55 -4.32
CA ASP A 135 3.49 18.26 -5.38
C ASP A 135 4.76 17.49 -5.75
N LEU A 136 4.66 16.73 -6.83
CA LEU A 136 5.63 15.70 -7.16
C LEU A 136 6.28 15.99 -8.51
N VAL A 137 7.54 15.59 -8.66
CA VAL A 137 8.22 15.53 -9.95
C VAL A 137 8.53 14.08 -10.27
N ALA A 138 8.02 13.58 -11.39
CA ALA A 138 8.33 12.24 -11.87
C ALA A 138 9.58 12.25 -12.76
N ASP A 139 10.44 11.25 -12.63
CA ASP A 139 11.54 11.07 -13.59
C ASP A 139 11.03 10.62 -14.98
N ALA A 140 11.94 10.57 -15.95
CA ALA A 140 11.61 10.25 -17.33
C ALA A 140 10.97 8.86 -17.52
N GLU A 141 11.26 7.90 -16.64
CA GLU A 141 10.68 6.55 -16.71
C GLU A 141 9.34 6.46 -15.99
N THR A 142 9.15 7.21 -14.91
CA THR A 142 7.94 7.22 -14.09
C THR A 142 6.84 8.05 -14.73
N TRP A 143 7.19 9.13 -15.42
CA TRP A 143 6.24 10.07 -16.00
C TRP A 143 5.22 9.43 -16.95
N PRO A 144 5.61 8.61 -17.95
CA PRO A 144 4.65 7.94 -18.83
C PRO A 144 3.74 6.96 -18.08
N ARG A 145 4.25 6.32 -17.03
CA ARG A 145 3.50 5.36 -16.22
C ARG A 145 2.42 6.07 -15.40
N VAL A 146 2.79 7.12 -14.66
CA VAL A 146 1.84 7.88 -13.83
C VAL A 146 0.78 8.57 -14.67
N THR A 147 1.13 9.06 -15.86
CA THR A 147 0.14 9.66 -16.77
C THR A 147 -0.86 8.64 -17.31
N ARG A 148 -0.44 7.39 -17.51
CA ARG A 148 -1.29 6.30 -18.04
C ARG A 148 -2.13 5.63 -16.96
N GLU A 149 -1.51 5.31 -15.82
CA GLU A 149 -2.10 4.49 -14.76
C GLU A 149 -2.69 5.34 -13.62
N GLY A 150 -2.36 6.63 -13.56
CA GLY A 150 -2.66 7.49 -12.43
C GLY A 150 -1.76 7.21 -11.22
N LEU A 151 -2.07 7.87 -10.11
CA LEU A 151 -1.34 7.75 -8.84
C LEU A 151 -2.33 7.57 -7.68
N GLY A 152 -3.00 6.42 -7.62
CA GLY A 152 -4.01 6.13 -6.59
C GLY A 152 -3.44 5.58 -5.28
N LEU A 153 -4.21 5.72 -4.19
CA LEU A 153 -3.90 5.14 -2.86
C LEU A 153 -5.00 4.22 -2.31
N GLY A 154 -6.02 3.91 -3.11
CA GLY A 154 -7.18 3.11 -2.71
C GLY A 154 -8.41 3.94 -2.33
N ALA A 155 -9.53 3.27 -2.09
CA ALA A 155 -10.78 3.92 -1.67
C ALA A 155 -10.66 4.40 -0.22
N GLY A 156 -10.91 5.70 0.02
CA GLY A 156 -10.96 6.28 1.36
C GLY A 156 -9.97 7.41 1.65
N VAL A 157 -8.97 7.63 0.79
CA VAL A 157 -8.07 8.79 0.86
C VAL A 157 -8.44 9.79 -0.24
N HIS A 158 -8.70 11.03 0.15
CA HIS A 158 -8.87 12.12 -0.82
C HIS A 158 -7.50 12.59 -1.29
N LEU A 159 -7.21 12.46 -2.59
CA LEU A 159 -5.93 12.85 -3.16
C LEU A 159 -6.10 14.09 -4.04
N TYR A 160 -5.44 15.17 -3.64
CA TYR A 160 -5.28 16.40 -4.42
C TYR A 160 -3.81 16.59 -4.76
N GLY A 161 -3.50 17.23 -5.88
CA GLY A 161 -2.11 17.63 -6.14
C GLY A 161 -1.72 17.78 -7.59
N ARG A 162 -0.42 17.90 -7.78
CA ARG A 162 0.23 18.06 -9.07
C ARG A 162 1.39 17.07 -9.19
N VAL A 163 1.49 16.40 -10.33
CA VAL A 163 2.67 15.65 -10.73
C VAL A 163 3.24 16.28 -12.00
N ALA A 164 4.44 16.81 -11.93
CA ALA A 164 5.13 17.43 -13.04
C ALA A 164 6.01 16.42 -13.80
N PRO A 165 6.20 16.62 -15.11
CA PRO A 165 7.17 15.86 -15.91
C PRO A 165 8.61 16.15 -15.43
N PRO A 166 9.59 15.34 -15.86
CA PRO A 166 11.00 15.62 -15.56
C PRO A 166 11.39 17.01 -16.12
N PRO A 167 12.17 17.81 -15.37
CA PRO A 167 12.58 19.13 -15.82
C PRO A 167 13.47 19.03 -17.06
N GLN A 168 13.26 19.94 -18.02
CA GLN A 168 14.03 19.96 -19.28
C GLN A 168 15.48 20.45 -19.08
N ARG A 169 15.71 21.28 -18.05
CA ARG A 169 17.03 21.78 -17.64
C ARG A 169 17.39 21.13 -16.32
N GLY A 170 18.66 20.76 -16.14
CA GLY A 170 19.15 19.96 -15.01
C GLY A 170 19.09 20.60 -13.62
N ASP A 171 18.38 21.72 -13.47
CA ASP A 171 18.16 22.37 -12.19
C ASP A 171 16.91 21.79 -11.52
N ALA A 172 16.99 21.56 -10.21
CA ALA A 172 15.86 21.12 -9.43
C ALA A 172 14.78 22.19 -9.42
N VAL A 173 13.53 21.81 -9.70
CA VAL A 173 12.39 22.75 -9.67
C VAL A 173 11.81 22.86 -8.26
N GLY A 174 11.21 24.00 -7.93
CA GLY A 174 10.48 24.15 -6.67
C GLY A 174 9.10 23.48 -6.72
N PRO A 175 8.54 23.08 -5.56
CA PRO A 175 7.15 22.63 -5.41
C PRO A 175 6.17 23.82 -5.49
N ALA A 176 5.94 24.30 -6.71
CA ALA A 176 5.13 25.48 -6.98
C ALA A 176 3.65 25.35 -6.55
N TYR A 177 3.07 24.15 -6.61
CA TYR A 177 1.67 23.91 -6.22
C TYR A 177 1.49 24.00 -4.70
N LEU A 178 2.35 23.34 -3.92
CA LEU A 178 2.27 23.47 -2.45
C LEU A 178 2.67 24.87 -1.97
N ALA A 179 3.60 25.55 -2.66
CA ALA A 179 3.92 26.94 -2.38
C ALA A 179 2.73 27.88 -2.63
N ALA A 180 1.96 27.65 -3.69
CA ALA A 180 0.71 28.36 -3.97
C ALA A 180 -0.35 28.13 -2.88
N CYS A 181 -0.56 26.86 -2.47
CA CYS A 181 -1.45 26.53 -1.34
C CYS A 181 -1.08 27.31 -0.07
N ALA A 182 0.21 27.29 0.30
CA ALA A 182 0.72 28.01 1.46
C ALA A 182 0.47 29.53 1.35
N SER A 183 0.73 30.12 0.18
CA SER A 183 0.49 31.54 -0.09
C SER A 183 -0.99 31.92 0.12
N ILE A 184 -1.91 31.13 -0.44
CA ILE A 184 -3.36 31.33 -0.33
C ILE A 184 -3.80 31.29 1.14
N TRP A 185 -3.37 30.29 1.92
CA TRP A 185 -3.77 30.21 3.32
C TRP A 185 -3.17 31.31 4.21
N ARG A 186 -1.93 31.73 3.93
CA ARG A 186 -1.28 32.84 4.66
C ARG A 186 -1.95 34.19 4.40
N SER A 187 -2.62 34.37 3.26
CA SER A 187 -3.42 35.58 3.01
C SER A 187 -4.65 35.72 3.94
N GLY A 188 -4.97 34.68 4.71
CA GLY A 188 -6.17 34.61 5.54
C GLY A 188 -7.35 33.92 4.85
N SER A 189 -7.26 33.64 3.53
CA SER A 189 -8.29 32.92 2.80
C SER A 189 -8.46 31.48 3.31
N ARG A 190 -9.70 31.00 3.36
CA ARG A 190 -10.08 29.64 3.79
C ARG A 190 -11.00 28.97 2.76
N PRO A 191 -10.50 28.76 1.52
CA PRO A 191 -11.28 28.07 0.49
C PRO A 191 -11.50 26.60 0.87
N THR A 192 -12.50 25.97 0.25
CA THR A 192 -12.63 24.50 0.28
C THR A 192 -11.41 23.87 -0.40
N LEU A 193 -11.08 22.61 -0.09
CA LEU A 193 -9.92 21.93 -0.70
C LEU A 193 -10.00 21.83 -2.23
N ALA A 194 -11.21 21.66 -2.78
CA ALA A 194 -11.41 21.66 -4.23
C ALA A 194 -11.11 23.05 -4.84
N ALA A 195 -11.62 24.13 -4.25
CA ALA A 195 -11.33 25.49 -4.71
C ALA A 195 -9.85 25.87 -4.53
N LEU A 196 -9.23 25.43 -3.43
CA LEU A 196 -7.79 25.58 -3.20
C LEU A 196 -6.99 24.87 -4.29
N HIS A 197 -7.37 23.63 -4.63
CA HIS A 197 -6.72 22.85 -5.67
C HIS A 197 -6.76 23.56 -7.03
N GLU A 198 -7.92 24.06 -7.43
CA GLU A 198 -8.09 24.84 -8.67
C GLU A 198 -7.22 26.11 -8.67
N GLN A 199 -7.27 26.90 -7.59
CA GLN A 199 -6.50 28.14 -7.47
C GLN A 199 -4.99 27.88 -7.47
N ALA A 200 -4.53 26.88 -6.74
CA ALA A 200 -3.11 26.52 -6.66
C ALA A 200 -2.60 25.93 -7.98
N ALA A 201 -3.40 25.12 -8.67
CA ALA A 201 -3.06 24.60 -9.99
C ALA A 201 -2.91 25.72 -11.03
N LEU A 202 -3.80 26.73 -11.00
CA LEU A 202 -3.70 27.91 -11.85
C LEU A 202 -2.42 28.71 -11.57
N GLN A 203 -2.06 28.92 -10.30
CA GLN A 203 -0.84 29.65 -9.93
C GLN A 203 0.45 28.88 -10.24
N ALA A 204 0.45 27.55 -10.08
CA ALA A 204 1.62 26.71 -10.29
C ALA A 204 1.90 26.40 -11.77
N GLY A 205 0.91 26.60 -12.64
CA GLY A 205 0.97 26.22 -14.05
C GLY A 205 0.72 24.73 -14.27
N VAL A 206 0.00 24.43 -15.36
CA VAL A 206 -0.44 23.07 -15.71
C VAL A 206 0.32 22.48 -16.90
N ASP A 207 1.29 23.20 -17.47
CA ASP A 207 1.96 22.80 -18.72
C ASP A 207 2.61 21.43 -18.61
N GLY A 208 1.96 20.45 -19.24
CA GLY A 208 2.36 19.05 -19.22
C GLY A 208 2.27 18.37 -17.85
N ALA A 209 1.68 18.99 -16.83
CA ALA A 209 1.53 18.40 -15.49
C ALA A 209 0.21 17.63 -15.35
N LEU A 210 0.24 16.52 -14.60
CA LEU A 210 -0.95 15.76 -14.22
C LEU A 210 -1.53 16.37 -12.95
N LEU A 211 -2.78 16.82 -13.01
CA LEU A 211 -3.53 17.23 -11.82
C LEU A 211 -4.26 16.03 -11.22
N LEU A 212 -4.16 15.91 -9.90
CA LEU A 212 -4.81 14.88 -9.10
C LEU A 212 -5.94 15.55 -8.31
N ALA A 213 -7.15 15.02 -8.42
CA ALA A 213 -8.29 15.39 -7.61
C ALA A 213 -9.16 14.15 -7.37
N PRO A 214 -9.94 14.08 -6.26
CA PRO A 214 -10.91 13.00 -6.08
C PRO A 214 -11.90 12.99 -7.24
N ALA A 215 -12.21 11.80 -7.78
CA ALA A 215 -13.32 11.68 -8.72
C ALA A 215 -14.58 12.25 -8.06
N ALA A 216 -15.25 13.19 -8.72
CA ALA A 216 -16.48 13.78 -8.22
C ALA A 216 -17.54 12.69 -8.05
N GLY A 217 -17.61 12.12 -6.85
CA GLY A 217 -18.82 11.47 -6.36
C GLY A 217 -19.84 12.57 -6.13
N THR A 218 -21.05 12.39 -6.65
CA THR A 218 -22.19 13.25 -6.34
C THR A 218 -22.22 13.55 -4.83
N PRO A 219 -22.28 14.82 -4.41
CA PRO A 219 -22.34 15.13 -2.99
C PRO A 219 -23.59 14.46 -2.38
N PRO A 220 -23.51 13.96 -1.13
CA PRO A 220 -24.71 13.59 -0.41
C PRO A 220 -25.61 14.83 -0.33
N HIS A 221 -26.77 14.76 -0.97
CA HIS A 221 -27.75 15.83 -0.94
C HIS A 221 -28.18 16.03 0.51
N GLY A 222 -27.83 17.19 1.05
CA GLY A 222 -28.12 17.54 2.44
C GLY A 222 -28.08 19.04 2.64
N THR A 223 -28.67 19.83 1.74
CA THR A 223 -29.10 21.19 2.08
C THR A 223 -30.27 21.58 1.18
N THR A 224 -31.46 21.52 1.74
CA THR A 224 -32.66 22.18 1.22
C THR A 224 -32.42 23.69 1.22
N VAL A 225 -32.30 24.29 0.04
CA VAL A 225 -32.57 25.73 -0.14
C VAL A 225 -33.65 25.83 -1.18
N GLY A 226 -34.83 26.29 -0.75
CA GLY A 226 -35.98 26.53 -1.60
C GLY A 226 -35.68 27.61 -2.64
N GLY A 227 -36.16 27.39 -3.85
CA GLY A 227 -36.08 28.40 -4.92
C GLY A 227 -36.72 27.92 -6.21
N GLY A 228 -37.97 28.34 -6.42
CA GLY A 228 -38.50 28.75 -7.72
C GLY A 228 -38.55 27.72 -8.86
N TYR A 229 -39.70 27.06 -8.98
CA TYR A 229 -40.13 26.39 -10.20
C TYR A 229 -40.38 27.41 -11.32
N VAL A 230 -39.72 27.25 -12.48
CA VAL A 230 -40.15 27.86 -13.75
C VAL A 230 -40.11 26.76 -14.82
N PRO A 231 -41.23 26.42 -15.47
CA PRO A 231 -41.24 25.42 -16.53
C PRO A 231 -40.91 26.10 -17.87
N LEU A 232 -40.02 25.50 -18.66
CA LEU A 232 -39.87 25.79 -20.09
C LEU A 232 -40.51 24.68 -20.92
N PRO A 233 -41.02 24.99 -22.13
CA PRO A 233 -42.08 24.24 -22.77
C PRO A 233 -41.57 23.10 -23.65
N HIS A 234 -42.40 22.06 -23.75
CA HIS A 234 -42.29 21.01 -24.77
C HIS A 234 -42.50 21.60 -26.17
N GLY A 235 -41.55 21.35 -27.06
CA GLY A 235 -41.71 21.46 -28.50
C GLY A 235 -41.30 20.12 -29.13
N ALA A 236 -42.29 19.38 -29.62
CA ALA A 236 -42.12 18.19 -30.44
C ALA A 236 -42.27 18.57 -31.92
N SER A 237 -41.41 17.99 -32.78
CA SER A 237 -41.64 17.65 -34.20
C SER A 237 -40.28 17.32 -34.83
N GLU A 238 -39.96 16.05 -35.11
CA GLU A 238 -40.26 15.31 -36.36
C GLU A 238 -39.51 15.80 -37.60
N GLY A 239 -38.82 14.87 -38.28
CA GLY A 239 -38.59 14.97 -39.73
C GLY A 239 -37.17 14.72 -40.24
N GLY A 240 -36.84 13.45 -40.48
CA GLY A 240 -36.20 12.96 -41.72
C GLY A 240 -34.73 13.31 -42.04
N GLY A 241 -34.01 12.32 -42.57
CA GLY A 241 -32.83 12.60 -43.39
C GLY A 241 -31.67 11.63 -43.22
N TYR A 242 -31.77 10.49 -43.88
CA TYR A 242 -30.71 9.53 -44.12
C TYR A 242 -29.51 10.21 -44.80
N GLY A 243 -28.31 10.04 -44.23
CA GLY A 243 -27.06 10.56 -44.77
C GLY A 243 -25.89 9.68 -44.35
N THR A 244 -25.70 8.60 -45.10
CA THR A 244 -24.54 7.70 -45.02
C THR A 244 -23.24 8.47 -45.28
N LEU A 245 -22.26 8.34 -44.38
CA LEU A 245 -20.85 8.63 -44.65
C LEU A 245 -19.96 7.48 -44.12
N PRO A 246 -18.81 7.22 -44.78
CA PRO A 246 -18.16 5.90 -44.83
C PRO A 246 -17.27 5.58 -43.61
N PRO A 247 -16.91 4.30 -43.39
CA PRO A 247 -15.96 3.93 -42.35
C PRO A 247 -14.54 4.39 -42.72
N VAL A 248 -13.92 5.18 -41.83
CA VAL A 248 -12.49 5.51 -41.89
C VAL A 248 -11.69 4.25 -41.59
N ALA A 249 -10.90 3.79 -42.56
CA ALA A 249 -9.97 2.68 -42.41
C ALA A 249 -8.81 3.06 -41.49
N LEU A 250 -8.58 2.28 -40.43
CA LEU A 250 -7.37 2.35 -39.61
C LEU A 250 -6.21 1.69 -40.37
N PRO A 251 -5.00 2.27 -40.38
CA PRO A 251 -3.85 1.63 -41.01
C PRO A 251 -3.41 0.38 -40.23
N VAL A 252 -3.33 -0.74 -40.95
CA VAL A 252 -2.73 -2.00 -40.51
C VAL A 252 -1.21 -1.82 -40.35
N ALA A 253 -0.68 -2.15 -39.17
CA ALA A 253 0.76 -2.19 -38.93
C ALA A 253 1.42 -3.36 -39.69
N PRO A 254 2.62 -3.19 -40.27
CA PRO A 254 3.30 -4.27 -40.97
C PRO A 254 3.84 -5.36 -40.00
N PRO A 255 3.92 -6.63 -40.45
CA PRO A 255 4.47 -7.71 -39.65
C PRO A 255 5.99 -7.59 -39.51
N VAL A 256 6.48 -7.73 -38.29
CA VAL A 256 7.93 -7.80 -37.98
C VAL A 256 8.43 -9.20 -38.37
N PRO A 257 9.50 -9.33 -39.16
CA PRO A 257 10.04 -10.64 -39.51
C PRO A 257 10.71 -11.29 -38.29
N ALA A 258 10.32 -12.54 -38.02
CA ALA A 258 11.04 -13.46 -37.16
C ALA A 258 12.18 -14.09 -37.96
N ASP A 259 13.43 -13.84 -37.56
CA ASP A 259 14.50 -14.84 -37.52
C ASP A 259 15.81 -14.19 -37.06
N GLY A 260 16.46 -14.81 -36.08
CA GLY A 260 17.69 -14.35 -35.48
C GLY A 260 18.12 -15.26 -34.34
N ALA A 261 18.62 -16.43 -34.71
CA ALA A 261 19.14 -17.46 -33.83
C ALA A 261 20.11 -16.89 -32.77
N TYR A 262 19.80 -17.15 -31.49
CA TYR A 262 20.75 -16.96 -30.40
C TYR A 262 21.81 -18.06 -30.44
N ALA A 263 23.04 -17.69 -30.79
CA ALA A 263 24.22 -18.50 -30.49
C ALA A 263 24.66 -18.28 -29.03
N PRO A 264 25.07 -19.33 -28.30
CA PRO A 264 25.56 -19.17 -26.92
C PRO A 264 26.99 -18.63 -26.91
N VAL A 265 27.22 -17.52 -26.19
CA VAL A 265 28.58 -17.03 -25.93
C VAL A 265 29.10 -17.65 -24.64
N THR A 266 30.16 -18.44 -24.82
CA THR A 266 31.02 -19.07 -23.82
C THR A 266 31.61 -18.07 -22.83
N THR A 267 31.49 -18.37 -21.54
CA THR A 267 32.21 -17.73 -20.44
C THR A 267 33.70 -18.09 -20.48
N VAL A 268 34.58 -17.09 -20.55
CA VAL A 268 36.01 -17.23 -20.23
C VAL A 268 36.28 -16.70 -18.81
N PRO A 269 36.98 -17.47 -17.95
CA PRO A 269 37.47 -16.97 -16.68
C PRO A 269 38.87 -16.35 -16.88
N TYR A 270 39.19 -15.27 -16.16
CA TYR A 270 40.59 -14.90 -15.98
C TYR A 270 40.87 -14.66 -14.49
N ALA A 271 41.85 -15.41 -13.99
CA ALA A 271 42.42 -15.28 -12.66
C ALA A 271 43.92 -14.97 -12.79
N THR A 272 44.38 -14.01 -11.96
CA THR A 272 45.73 -13.87 -11.33
C THR A 272 46.96 -13.65 -12.24
N ALA A 273 48.05 -12.95 -11.89
CA ALA A 273 48.48 -12.06 -10.78
C ALA A 273 49.83 -11.35 -11.24
N PRO A 274 50.88 -11.09 -10.42
CA PRO A 274 51.40 -9.74 -10.08
C PRO A 274 52.89 -9.46 -10.44
N ALA A 275 53.37 -8.22 -10.22
CA ALA A 275 54.77 -7.79 -9.93
C ALA A 275 54.82 -6.24 -9.95
N GLY A 276 55.61 -5.47 -9.18
CA GLY A 276 56.74 -5.76 -8.31
C GLY A 276 57.80 -4.63 -8.45
N ALA A 277 57.89 -3.77 -7.42
CA ALA A 277 59.07 -3.11 -6.83
C ALA A 277 60.02 -2.13 -7.59
N GLY A 278 60.40 -1.08 -6.82
CA GLY A 278 61.65 -0.29 -6.90
C GLY A 278 61.39 1.23 -7.08
N GLY A 279 61.79 2.19 -6.24
CA GLY A 279 62.72 2.26 -5.10
C GLY A 279 63.61 3.52 -5.26
N GLY A 280 63.54 4.50 -4.33
CA GLY A 280 64.44 5.68 -4.32
C GLY A 280 64.10 6.73 -3.24
N ALA A 281 65.06 7.04 -2.35
CA ALA A 281 64.99 7.80 -1.08
C ALA A 281 64.64 9.32 -1.21
N GLN A 282 64.28 10.11 -0.18
CA GLN A 282 65.08 10.55 0.99
C GLN A 282 64.32 11.55 1.90
N THR A 283 64.66 11.52 3.20
CA THR A 283 64.66 12.56 4.28
C THR A 283 63.38 13.13 4.94
N ASP A 284 63.25 12.75 6.22
CA ASP A 284 63.07 13.56 7.45
C ASP A 284 61.93 14.60 7.60
N ALA A 285 60.97 14.30 8.48
CA ALA A 285 60.71 15.00 9.75
C ALA A 285 59.32 14.63 10.32
N ARG A 286 59.28 14.16 11.58
CA ARG A 286 58.10 13.84 12.41
C ARG A 286 57.35 15.13 12.83
N PRO A 287 56.04 15.10 13.19
CA PRO A 287 55.59 14.56 14.48
C PRO A 287 54.31 13.69 14.42
N ALA A 288 54.02 13.01 15.54
CA ALA A 288 53.06 11.92 15.73
C ALA A 288 51.59 12.34 15.94
N PRO A 289 50.63 11.41 15.76
CA PRO A 289 49.40 11.36 16.55
C PRO A 289 49.18 10.02 17.30
N LEU A 290 48.33 10.09 18.32
CA LEU A 290 48.00 9.09 19.35
C LEU A 290 47.20 7.88 18.83
N PRO A 291 47.25 6.70 19.50
CA PRO A 291 46.52 5.51 19.09
C PRO A 291 45.16 5.36 19.80
N ILE A 292 44.14 4.93 19.04
CA ILE A 292 42.92 4.30 19.55
C ILE A 292 43.07 2.80 19.27
N ALA A 293 43.12 1.98 20.32
CA ALA A 293 43.22 0.54 20.23
C ALA A 293 41.83 -0.12 20.17
N ALA A 294 41.70 -1.06 19.25
CA ALA A 294 40.55 -1.92 19.01
C ALA A 294 40.43 -3.03 20.08
N VAL A 295 39.20 -3.49 20.33
CA VAL A 295 38.89 -4.71 21.10
C VAL A 295 38.40 -5.79 20.14
N VAL A 296 39.07 -6.94 20.16
CA VAL A 296 38.71 -8.20 19.50
C VAL A 296 38.42 -9.26 20.57
N ALA A 297 37.55 -10.21 20.24
CA ALA A 297 36.79 -11.10 21.11
C ALA A 297 37.47 -12.44 21.55
N ALA A 298 36.93 -12.97 22.67
CA ALA A 298 36.61 -14.37 23.05
C ALA A 298 37.67 -15.43 23.47
N ASP A 299 37.60 -15.83 24.78
CA ASP A 299 37.56 -17.16 25.50
C ASP A 299 38.39 -18.40 25.03
N PRO A 300 38.65 -19.51 25.81
CA PRO A 300 38.28 -19.90 27.21
C PRO A 300 39.36 -20.69 28.06
N LEU A 301 38.97 -21.15 29.28
CA LEU A 301 39.47 -22.29 30.14
C LEU A 301 40.22 -22.02 31.49
N ALA A 302 39.48 -22.16 32.61
CA ALA A 302 39.72 -22.84 33.92
C ALA A 302 41.01 -22.59 34.79
N PRO A 303 41.11 -22.98 36.11
CA PRO A 303 40.12 -23.42 37.13
C PRO A 303 40.17 -22.68 38.51
N LEU A 304 39.22 -23.00 39.40
CA LEU A 304 39.00 -22.50 40.79
C LEU A 304 39.87 -23.19 41.87
N PRO A 305 40.02 -22.61 43.09
CA PRO A 305 40.29 -23.36 44.32
C PRO A 305 39.09 -23.41 45.30
N LEU A 306 38.89 -24.60 45.89
CA LEU A 306 37.94 -25.00 46.94
C LEU A 306 38.45 -24.58 48.34
N THR A 307 37.61 -24.38 49.38
CA THR A 307 37.13 -25.36 50.41
C THR A 307 36.49 -24.56 51.61
N PRO A 308 35.94 -25.15 52.70
CA PRO A 308 34.83 -26.12 52.86
C PRO A 308 33.79 -25.69 53.96
N GLY A 309 32.65 -26.39 54.06
CA GLY A 309 31.81 -26.37 55.28
C GLY A 309 30.36 -26.85 55.10
N ALA A 310 30.10 -28.15 55.28
CA ALA A 310 28.78 -28.79 55.47
C ALA A 310 28.55 -29.06 56.99
N PRO A 311 27.39 -29.57 57.51
CA PRO A 311 26.56 -30.64 56.94
C PRO A 311 25.02 -30.50 57.03
N ALA A 312 24.37 -31.49 56.41
CA ALA A 312 22.95 -31.67 56.12
C ALA A 312 22.23 -32.66 57.06
N SER A 313 20.90 -32.74 56.94
CA SER A 313 20.02 -33.91 57.21
C SER A 313 18.57 -33.54 56.85
N LEU A 314 17.65 -34.35 56.28
CA LEU A 314 17.58 -35.77 55.90
C LEU A 314 16.40 -35.96 54.91
N LEU A 315 16.53 -36.96 54.04
CA LEU A 315 15.53 -37.59 53.15
C LEU A 315 14.57 -38.51 53.99
N PRO A 316 13.43 -39.04 53.47
CA PRO A 316 13.44 -40.08 52.42
C PRO A 316 12.27 -40.11 51.41
N ALA A 317 12.54 -40.81 50.31
CA ALA A 317 11.64 -41.17 49.21
C ALA A 317 10.92 -42.51 49.46
N GLN A 318 9.79 -42.76 48.77
CA GLN A 318 9.42 -44.09 48.27
C GLN A 318 8.60 -44.03 46.96
N ALA A 319 8.99 -44.93 46.06
CA ALA A 319 8.42 -45.37 44.77
C ALA A 319 7.24 -46.36 45.01
N ALA A 320 6.52 -46.98 44.09
CA ALA A 320 6.19 -46.92 42.66
C ALA A 320 4.94 -47.84 42.51
N GLY A 321 4.12 -47.66 41.48
CA GLY A 321 3.07 -48.62 41.12
C GLY A 321 2.56 -48.42 39.69
N SER A 322 2.86 -49.38 38.81
CA SER A 322 2.36 -49.46 37.43
C SER A 322 1.02 -50.20 37.36
N THR A 323 0.03 -49.62 36.66
CA THR A 323 -1.04 -50.34 35.95
C THR A 323 -1.48 -49.52 34.70
N ILE A 324 -1.85 -50.21 33.62
CA ILE A 324 -2.39 -49.72 32.32
C ILE A 324 -3.81 -50.36 32.15
N PRO A 325 -4.78 -49.94 31.30
CA PRO A 325 -5.17 -48.65 30.65
C PRO A 325 -6.65 -48.26 30.95
N THR A 326 -7.14 -47.09 30.48
CA THR A 326 -8.41 -46.91 29.69
C THR A 326 -8.68 -45.44 29.36
N ALA A 327 -9.17 -45.22 28.14
CA ALA A 327 -9.50 -43.95 27.50
C ALA A 327 -10.56 -43.10 28.22
N ALA A 328 -10.38 -41.77 28.14
CA ALA A 328 -11.39 -40.75 27.79
C ALA A 328 -10.97 -39.39 28.36
N GLY A 329 -10.98 -38.36 27.53
CA GLY A 329 -10.80 -36.96 27.95
C GLY A 329 -9.48 -36.34 27.51
N SER A 330 -9.34 -36.07 26.20
CA SER A 330 -8.58 -34.89 25.77
C SER A 330 -9.30 -33.65 26.31
N GLY A 331 -8.97 -33.27 27.53
CA GLY A 331 -9.20 -31.92 28.03
C GLY A 331 -8.27 -31.01 27.25
N ALA A 332 -8.81 -30.38 26.21
CA ALA A 332 -8.18 -29.28 25.51
C ALA A 332 -7.50 -28.36 26.52
N ALA A 333 -6.20 -28.16 26.37
CA ALA A 333 -5.52 -27.06 27.01
C ALA A 333 -6.23 -25.79 26.53
N SER A 334 -7.09 -25.26 27.38
CA SER A 334 -7.72 -23.95 27.24
C SER A 334 -6.59 -22.94 27.16
N VAL A 335 -6.17 -22.63 25.93
CA VAL A 335 -5.36 -21.44 25.67
C VAL A 335 -6.24 -20.27 26.09
N SER A 336 -5.82 -19.63 27.17
CA SER A 336 -6.42 -18.44 27.74
C SER A 336 -6.74 -17.44 26.62
N GLY A 337 -8.03 -17.24 26.37
CA GLY A 337 -8.46 -16.13 25.51
C GLY A 337 -8.16 -14.81 26.23
N PRO A 338 -7.72 -13.76 25.52
CA PRO A 338 -7.76 -12.43 26.09
C PRO A 338 -9.22 -11.98 26.11
N ALA A 339 -9.82 -12.03 27.29
CA ALA A 339 -10.98 -11.24 27.63
C ALA A 339 -10.49 -9.83 28.02
N ASP A 340 -10.05 -9.07 27.03
CA ASP A 340 -9.85 -7.62 27.10
C ASP A 340 -10.41 -7.05 25.80
N GLY A 341 -11.26 -6.03 25.88
CA GLY A 341 -11.90 -5.37 24.72
C GLY A 341 -10.94 -4.56 23.85
N GLY A 342 -9.70 -5.01 23.67
CA GLY A 342 -8.72 -4.44 22.76
C GLY A 342 -8.94 -4.91 21.33
N ASP A 343 -8.55 -4.06 20.38
CA ASP A 343 -8.58 -4.40 18.95
C ASP A 343 -7.65 -5.61 18.67
N PRO A 344 -8.16 -6.73 18.13
CA PRO A 344 -7.35 -7.91 17.82
C PRO A 344 -6.47 -7.79 16.55
N HIS A 345 -6.74 -6.80 15.70
CA HIS A 345 -6.04 -6.64 14.42
C HIS A 345 -4.52 -6.42 14.55
N PRO A 346 -4.02 -5.59 15.48
CA PRO A 346 -2.58 -5.36 15.64
C PRO A 346 -1.78 -6.63 15.95
N GLY A 347 -2.33 -7.53 16.78
CA GLY A 347 -1.67 -8.79 17.13
C GLY A 347 -1.59 -9.75 15.94
N ILE A 348 -2.67 -9.84 15.17
CA ILE A 348 -2.76 -10.68 13.96
C ILE A 348 -1.83 -10.15 12.86
N LEU A 349 -1.82 -8.84 12.63
CA LEU A 349 -0.94 -8.20 11.65
C LEU A 349 0.54 -8.30 12.05
N ALA A 350 0.85 -8.17 13.34
CA ALA A 350 2.21 -8.37 13.84
C ALA A 350 2.69 -9.83 13.61
N ALA A 351 1.82 -10.82 13.84
CA ALA A 351 2.13 -12.21 13.55
C ALA A 351 2.34 -12.45 12.03
N ALA A 352 1.49 -11.85 11.18
CA ALA A 352 1.62 -11.94 9.73
C ALA A 352 2.94 -11.32 9.23
N HIS A 353 3.27 -10.10 9.66
CA HIS A 353 4.52 -9.42 9.28
C HIS A 353 5.78 -10.12 9.81
N ALA A 354 5.67 -10.78 10.96
CA ALA A 354 6.76 -11.60 11.49
C ALA A 354 6.91 -12.97 10.79
N GLY A 355 6.17 -13.20 9.70
CA GLY A 355 6.22 -14.45 8.94
C GLY A 355 5.44 -15.61 9.58
N ARG A 356 4.78 -15.38 10.74
CA ARG A 356 3.97 -16.37 11.45
C ARG A 356 2.55 -16.40 10.90
N HIS A 357 2.45 -16.58 9.58
CA HIS A 357 1.19 -16.54 8.85
C HIS A 357 0.17 -17.56 9.36
N HIS A 358 0.62 -18.75 9.78
CA HIS A 358 -0.25 -19.78 10.35
C HIS A 358 -0.89 -19.35 11.68
N GLU A 359 -0.13 -18.66 12.53
CA GLU A 359 -0.62 -18.11 13.81
C GLU A 359 -1.61 -16.96 13.56
N ALA A 360 -1.27 -16.06 12.64
CA ALA A 360 -2.16 -14.98 12.22
C ALA A 360 -3.49 -15.51 11.65
N ALA A 361 -3.43 -16.54 10.80
CA ALA A 361 -4.61 -17.18 10.22
C ALA A 361 -5.47 -17.89 11.28
N ALA A 362 -4.85 -18.58 12.24
CA ALA A 362 -5.56 -19.23 13.34
C ALA A 362 -6.25 -18.22 14.27
N ALA A 363 -5.58 -17.10 14.57
CA ALA A 363 -6.16 -16.01 15.34
C ALA A 363 -7.32 -15.34 14.60
N ALA A 364 -7.18 -15.04 13.31
CA ALA A 364 -8.29 -14.48 12.52
C ALA A 364 -9.48 -15.45 12.42
N ALA A 365 -9.23 -16.77 12.32
CA ALA A 365 -10.28 -17.79 12.33
C ALA A 365 -10.99 -17.92 13.68
N SER A 366 -10.30 -17.76 14.81
CA SER A 366 -10.97 -17.78 16.12
C SER A 366 -11.87 -16.55 16.31
N TRP A 367 -11.46 -15.39 15.80
CA TRP A 367 -12.27 -14.18 15.80
C TRP A 367 -13.46 -14.25 14.85
N GLU A 368 -13.30 -14.86 13.67
CA GLU A 368 -14.43 -15.19 12.81
C GLU A 368 -15.45 -16.08 13.55
N GLN A 369 -15.00 -17.18 14.17
CA GLN A 369 -15.89 -18.06 14.94
C GLN A 369 -16.57 -17.32 16.10
N GLN A 370 -15.87 -16.38 16.74
CA GLN A 370 -16.48 -15.53 17.75
C GLN A 370 -17.54 -14.60 17.15
N ALA A 371 -17.27 -13.97 16.02
CA ALA A 371 -18.22 -13.12 15.32
C ALA A 371 -19.44 -13.91 14.81
N LEU A 372 -19.24 -15.12 14.31
CA LEU A 372 -20.30 -16.04 13.92
C LEU A 372 -21.21 -16.39 15.09
N ARG A 373 -20.65 -16.66 16.27
CA ARG A 373 -21.42 -16.98 17.48
C ARG A 373 -22.17 -15.77 18.05
N SER A 374 -21.56 -14.60 18.03
CA SER A 374 -22.11 -13.39 18.66
C SER A 374 -23.07 -12.61 17.76
N HIS A 375 -22.78 -12.56 16.46
CA HIS A 375 -23.47 -11.69 15.50
C HIS A 375 -24.13 -12.46 14.34
N GLY A 376 -23.79 -13.74 14.16
CA GLY A 376 -24.35 -14.61 13.13
C GLY A 376 -23.56 -14.60 11.82
N ALA A 377 -23.84 -15.60 10.97
CA ALA A 377 -23.06 -15.89 9.76
C ALA A 377 -23.10 -14.80 8.69
N ALA A 378 -24.18 -14.03 8.63
CA ALA A 378 -24.34 -12.94 7.69
C ALA A 378 -23.96 -11.59 8.29
N SER A 379 -23.38 -11.52 9.50
CA SER A 379 -23.06 -10.21 10.11
C SER A 379 -21.92 -9.50 9.35
N PRO A 380 -21.93 -8.15 9.31
CA PRO A 380 -20.79 -7.37 8.81
C PRO A 380 -19.47 -7.75 9.52
N GLU A 381 -19.55 -8.08 10.80
CA GLU A 381 -18.41 -8.49 11.62
C GLU A 381 -17.85 -9.85 11.17
N ALA A 382 -18.70 -10.84 10.90
CA ALA A 382 -18.25 -12.14 10.37
C ALA A 382 -17.67 -12.00 8.96
N LEU A 383 -18.29 -11.19 8.10
CA LEU A 383 -17.79 -10.91 6.74
C LEU A 383 -16.42 -10.25 6.79
N HIS A 384 -16.22 -9.26 7.65
CA HIS A 384 -14.95 -8.59 7.84
C HIS A 384 -13.83 -9.57 8.20
N TRP A 385 -14.09 -10.54 9.09
CA TRP A 385 -13.09 -11.55 9.45
C TRP A 385 -12.77 -12.53 8.31
N VAL A 386 -13.75 -12.87 7.45
CA VAL A 386 -13.49 -13.66 6.23
C VAL A 386 -12.55 -12.91 5.29
N GLU A 387 -12.71 -11.59 5.15
CA GLU A 387 -11.85 -10.75 4.31
C GLU A 387 -10.44 -10.64 4.87
N VAL A 388 -10.31 -10.43 6.19
CA VAL A 388 -9.01 -10.45 6.87
C VAL A 388 -8.29 -11.78 6.64
N ARG A 389 -9.01 -12.92 6.75
CA ARG A 389 -8.43 -14.24 6.44
C ARG A 389 -8.02 -14.37 4.98
N ALA A 390 -8.78 -13.81 4.04
CA ALA A 390 -8.46 -13.83 2.63
C ALA A 390 -7.15 -13.06 2.34
N ASP A 391 -6.94 -11.93 3.00
CA ASP A 391 -5.70 -11.16 2.90
C ASP A 391 -4.51 -11.84 3.57
N LEU A 392 -4.72 -12.50 4.72
CA LEU A 392 -3.68 -13.29 5.37
C LEU A 392 -3.24 -14.49 4.51
N ALA A 393 -4.17 -15.18 3.84
CA ALA A 393 -3.85 -16.25 2.91
C ALA A 393 -3.00 -15.76 1.74
N ARG A 394 -3.31 -14.56 1.21
CA ARG A 394 -2.49 -13.89 0.19
C ARG A 394 -1.08 -13.58 0.69
N LEU A 395 -0.95 -13.05 1.90
CA LEU A 395 0.36 -12.76 2.52
C LEU A 395 1.16 -14.04 2.76
N ALA A 396 0.49 -15.13 3.13
CA ALA A 396 1.09 -16.46 3.28
C ALA A 396 1.55 -17.09 1.95
N GLY A 397 1.25 -16.47 0.81
CA GLY A 397 1.56 -17.00 -0.51
C GLY A 397 0.61 -18.12 -0.97
N ASP A 398 -0.60 -18.20 -0.40
CA ASP A 398 -1.66 -19.11 -0.83
C ASP A 398 -2.78 -18.35 -1.58
N PRO A 399 -2.59 -18.08 -2.88
CA PRO A 399 -3.59 -17.39 -3.70
C PRO A 399 -4.86 -18.22 -3.92
N ALA A 400 -4.80 -19.56 -3.77
CA ALA A 400 -5.97 -20.41 -3.94
C ALA A 400 -6.93 -20.27 -2.76
N LEU A 401 -6.41 -20.35 -1.54
CA LEU A 401 -7.19 -20.11 -0.33
C LEU A 401 -7.70 -18.66 -0.27
N SER A 402 -6.87 -17.69 -0.67
CA SER A 402 -7.30 -16.29 -0.76
C SER A 402 -8.47 -16.11 -1.74
N CYS A 403 -8.39 -16.73 -2.92
CA CYS A 403 -9.48 -16.73 -3.91
C CYS A 403 -10.77 -17.34 -3.34
N GLU A 404 -10.69 -18.48 -2.65
CA GLU A 404 -11.86 -19.13 -2.03
C GLU A 404 -12.55 -18.23 -1.01
N LEU A 405 -11.77 -17.59 -0.13
CA LEU A 405 -12.29 -16.74 0.92
C LEU A 405 -12.92 -15.45 0.35
N TRP A 406 -12.34 -14.85 -0.69
CA TRP A 406 -12.96 -13.71 -1.38
C TRP A 406 -14.26 -14.09 -2.11
N MET A 407 -14.34 -15.28 -2.71
CA MET A 407 -15.59 -15.78 -3.29
C MET A 407 -16.67 -16.04 -2.22
N ALA A 408 -16.29 -16.59 -1.06
CA ALA A 408 -17.19 -16.81 0.05
C ALA A 408 -17.74 -15.48 0.62
N ALA A 409 -16.88 -14.46 0.75
CA ALA A 409 -17.27 -13.12 1.19
C ALA A 409 -18.25 -12.46 0.20
N ALA A 410 -18.04 -12.60 -1.11
CA ALA A 410 -18.94 -12.09 -2.14
C ALA A 410 -20.32 -12.80 -2.10
N GLU A 411 -20.34 -14.12 -1.98
CA GLU A 411 -21.60 -14.89 -1.93
C GLU A 411 -22.40 -14.59 -0.65
N ALA A 412 -21.72 -14.46 0.49
CA ALA A 412 -22.37 -14.11 1.75
C ALA A 412 -22.99 -12.69 1.71
N ARG A 413 -22.37 -11.74 1.01
CA ARG A 413 -22.94 -10.42 0.75
C ARG A 413 -24.15 -10.46 -0.18
N LEU A 414 -24.08 -11.21 -1.28
CA LEU A 414 -25.22 -11.40 -2.18
C LEU A 414 -26.41 -12.09 -1.50
N THR A 415 -26.14 -13.04 -0.60
CA THR A 415 -27.18 -13.71 0.21
C THR A 415 -27.91 -12.72 1.13
N ARG A 416 -27.26 -11.64 1.55
CA ARG A 416 -27.87 -10.53 2.31
C ARG A 416 -28.66 -9.56 1.44
N GLN A 417 -28.89 -9.88 0.17
CA GLN A 417 -29.57 -9.01 -0.80
C GLN A 417 -28.86 -7.66 -1.00
N GLN A 418 -27.55 -7.59 -0.74
CA GLN A 418 -26.76 -6.46 -1.23
C GLN A 418 -26.80 -6.45 -2.75
N ALA A 419 -26.94 -5.25 -3.32
CA ALA A 419 -27.10 -5.08 -4.74
C ALA A 419 -25.82 -5.57 -5.46
N ALA A 420 -25.97 -6.18 -6.63
CA ALA A 420 -24.83 -6.74 -7.35
C ALA A 420 -23.87 -5.66 -7.90
N ASP A 421 -24.30 -4.40 -7.92
CA ASP A 421 -23.54 -3.18 -8.23
C ASP A 421 -22.98 -2.48 -6.98
N ASP A 422 -23.17 -3.07 -5.79
CA ASP A 422 -22.58 -2.57 -4.56
C ASP A 422 -21.04 -2.68 -4.65
N PRO A 423 -20.30 -1.58 -4.36
CA PRO A 423 -18.84 -1.56 -4.48
C PRO A 423 -18.12 -2.60 -3.62
N ASP A 424 -18.70 -3.03 -2.49
CA ASP A 424 -18.10 -4.04 -1.62
C ASP A 424 -18.25 -5.45 -2.21
N VAL A 425 -19.38 -5.71 -2.88
CA VAL A 425 -19.62 -6.96 -3.63
C VAL A 425 -18.72 -7.00 -4.87
N GLU A 426 -18.67 -5.92 -5.64
CA GLU A 426 -17.78 -5.80 -6.80
C GLU A 426 -16.31 -5.97 -6.40
N GLY A 427 -15.88 -5.29 -5.33
CA GLY A 427 -14.52 -5.36 -4.82
C GLY A 427 -14.11 -6.76 -4.36
N ALA A 428 -15.01 -7.51 -3.70
CA ALA A 428 -14.76 -8.89 -3.31
C ALA A 428 -14.58 -9.82 -4.53
N VAL A 429 -15.42 -9.68 -5.56
CA VAL A 429 -15.30 -10.48 -6.80
C VAL A 429 -14.05 -10.09 -7.61
N ASP A 430 -13.69 -8.81 -7.64
CA ASP A 430 -12.44 -8.32 -8.26
C ASP A 430 -11.21 -8.92 -7.60
N ARG A 431 -11.15 -8.94 -6.28
CA ARG A 431 -10.05 -9.54 -5.52
C ARG A 431 -9.99 -11.05 -5.71
N ALA A 432 -11.13 -11.75 -5.69
CA ALA A 432 -11.19 -13.18 -6.01
C ALA A 432 -10.60 -13.48 -7.40
N HIS A 433 -10.97 -12.67 -8.41
CA HIS A 433 -10.46 -12.81 -9.76
C HIS A 433 -8.95 -12.58 -9.84
N HIS A 434 -8.46 -11.51 -9.20
CA HIS A 434 -7.03 -11.21 -9.16
C HIS A 434 -6.21 -12.32 -8.47
N GLN A 435 -6.76 -12.97 -7.44
CA GLN A 435 -6.08 -14.09 -6.79
C GLN A 435 -6.10 -15.35 -7.64
N TRP A 436 -7.21 -15.64 -8.33
CA TRP A 436 -7.29 -16.74 -9.28
C TRP A 436 -6.25 -16.61 -10.42
N GLU A 437 -5.95 -15.38 -10.86
CA GLU A 437 -4.87 -15.09 -11.80
C GLU A 437 -3.48 -15.49 -11.29
N GLN A 438 -3.27 -15.51 -9.98
CA GLN A 438 -1.99 -15.81 -9.36
C GLN A 438 -1.81 -17.29 -8.99
N ILE A 439 -2.87 -18.11 -9.10
CA ILE A 439 -2.80 -19.56 -8.84
C ILE A 439 -1.93 -20.21 -9.93
N ARG A 440 -0.82 -20.82 -9.49
CA ARG A 440 0.10 -21.59 -10.36
C ARG A 440 -0.31 -23.05 -10.50
N ASP A 441 -1.02 -23.60 -9.52
CA ASP A 441 -1.57 -24.96 -9.59
C ASP A 441 -2.77 -24.98 -10.54
N VAL A 442 -2.57 -25.61 -11.70
CA VAL A 442 -3.57 -25.76 -12.75
C VAL A 442 -4.81 -26.52 -12.27
N ALA A 443 -4.65 -27.56 -11.43
CA ALA A 443 -5.78 -28.33 -10.93
C ALA A 443 -6.65 -27.50 -9.99
N ARG A 444 -5.99 -26.74 -9.09
CA ARG A 444 -6.68 -25.85 -8.15
C ARG A 444 -7.34 -24.67 -8.85
N ALA A 445 -6.68 -24.06 -9.84
CA ALA A 445 -7.26 -23.00 -10.67
C ALA A 445 -8.51 -23.50 -11.41
N ARG A 446 -8.46 -24.69 -12.01
CA ARG A 446 -9.62 -25.30 -12.70
C ARG A 446 -10.78 -25.58 -11.74
N ALA A 447 -10.51 -26.02 -10.51
CA ALA A 447 -11.55 -26.30 -9.52
C ALA A 447 -12.32 -25.04 -9.10
N LEU A 448 -11.63 -23.89 -8.99
CA LEU A 448 -12.23 -22.63 -8.54
C LEU A 448 -12.89 -21.81 -9.65
N ALA A 449 -12.51 -22.06 -10.92
CA ALA A 449 -12.99 -21.29 -12.06
C ALA A 449 -14.53 -21.29 -12.23
N PRO A 450 -15.27 -22.40 -12.07
CA PRO A 450 -16.72 -22.40 -12.25
C PRO A 450 -17.45 -21.47 -11.26
N GLY A 451 -17.01 -21.48 -9.99
CA GLY A 451 -17.58 -20.62 -8.95
C GLY A 451 -17.32 -19.15 -9.25
N LEU A 452 -16.08 -18.81 -9.63
CA LEU A 452 -15.69 -17.44 -9.98
C LEU A 452 -16.43 -16.92 -11.23
N VAL A 453 -16.59 -17.75 -12.26
CA VAL A 453 -17.37 -17.40 -13.46
C VAL A 453 -18.84 -17.16 -13.11
N GLY A 454 -19.42 -17.99 -12.23
CA GLY A 454 -20.79 -17.79 -11.73
C GLY A 454 -20.97 -16.45 -11.01
N LEU A 455 -20.05 -16.10 -10.12
CA LEU A 455 -20.04 -14.81 -9.42
C LEU A 455 -19.87 -13.64 -10.39
N ARG A 456 -18.96 -13.75 -11.37
CA ARG A 456 -18.71 -12.68 -12.36
C ARG A 456 -19.85 -12.44 -13.33
N ARG A 457 -20.70 -13.45 -13.57
CA ARG A 457 -21.95 -13.28 -14.35
C ARG A 457 -23.02 -12.52 -13.56
N ARG A 458 -23.09 -12.74 -12.24
CA ARG A 458 -24.01 -12.03 -11.33
C ARG A 458 -23.53 -10.62 -11.04
N VAL A 459 -22.21 -10.44 -10.96
CA VAL A 459 -21.51 -9.19 -10.63
C VAL A 459 -20.57 -8.85 -11.80
N PRO A 460 -21.09 -8.29 -12.90
CA PRO A 460 -20.29 -7.97 -14.08
C PRO A 460 -19.25 -6.87 -13.81
N GLY A 461 -19.48 -6.02 -12.80
CA GLY A 461 -18.61 -4.91 -12.42
C GLY A 461 -18.47 -3.84 -13.51
N ARG A 462 -17.74 -2.77 -13.21
CA ARG A 462 -17.43 -1.69 -14.18
C ARG A 462 -16.43 -2.10 -15.27
N GLN A 463 -15.68 -3.18 -15.03
CA GLN A 463 -14.65 -3.72 -15.93
C GLN A 463 -15.27 -4.72 -16.93
N ARG A 464 -15.93 -4.20 -17.98
CA ARG A 464 -16.69 -5.00 -18.98
C ARG A 464 -15.91 -6.12 -19.71
N GLY A 465 -14.58 -6.19 -19.58
CA GLY A 465 -13.73 -7.22 -20.19
C GLY A 465 -13.26 -8.35 -19.24
N ALA A 466 -13.49 -8.24 -17.93
CA ALA A 466 -12.89 -9.17 -16.96
C ALA A 466 -13.40 -10.61 -17.11
N LEU A 467 -14.68 -10.80 -17.47
CA LEU A 467 -15.24 -12.12 -17.71
C LEU A 467 -14.67 -12.77 -18.98
N GLN A 468 -14.36 -11.99 -20.01
CA GLN A 468 -13.77 -12.49 -21.27
C GLN A 468 -12.31 -12.90 -21.08
N VAL A 469 -11.56 -12.16 -20.25
CA VAL A 469 -10.19 -12.52 -19.85
C VAL A 469 -10.17 -13.82 -19.04
N LEU A 470 -11.10 -13.95 -18.08
CA LEU A 470 -11.28 -15.15 -17.28
C LEU A 470 -11.61 -16.38 -18.15
N GLN A 471 -12.56 -16.24 -19.09
CA GLN A 471 -12.94 -17.30 -20.03
C GLN A 471 -11.78 -17.72 -20.93
N ARG A 472 -11.05 -16.76 -21.52
CA ARG A 472 -9.90 -17.04 -22.39
C ARG A 472 -8.78 -17.76 -21.63
N ARG A 473 -8.54 -17.41 -20.38
CA ARG A 473 -7.54 -18.10 -19.55
C ARG A 473 -8.01 -19.51 -19.17
N LEU A 474 -9.30 -19.71 -18.92
CA LEU A 474 -9.87 -21.05 -18.66
C LEU A 474 -9.76 -21.95 -19.90
N GLU A 475 -10.00 -21.42 -21.10
CA GLU A 475 -9.79 -22.12 -22.37
C GLU A 475 -8.33 -22.55 -22.53
N ASN A 476 -7.36 -21.65 -22.26
CA ASN A 476 -5.94 -21.99 -22.27
C ASN A 476 -5.58 -23.06 -21.24
N LEU A 477 -6.12 -22.95 -20.02
CA LEU A 477 -5.94 -23.97 -18.98
C LEU A 477 -6.57 -25.30 -19.37
N HIS A 478 -7.66 -25.34 -20.14
CA HIS A 478 -8.22 -26.59 -20.65
C HIS A 478 -7.40 -27.17 -21.82
N ALA A 479 -6.82 -26.32 -22.66
CA ALA A 479 -5.95 -26.71 -23.77
C ALA A 479 -4.59 -27.29 -23.31
N GLU A 480 -4.03 -26.84 -22.20
CA GLU A 480 -2.79 -27.35 -21.59
C GLU A 480 -2.94 -28.73 -20.90
N ARG A 481 -4.10 -29.39 -21.00
CA ARG A 481 -4.22 -30.78 -20.57
C ARG A 481 -3.26 -31.62 -21.44
N PRO A 482 -2.24 -32.31 -20.86
CA PRO A 482 -1.47 -33.23 -21.67
C PRO A 482 -2.44 -34.23 -22.26
N ALA A 483 -2.42 -34.34 -23.59
CA ALA A 483 -2.97 -35.47 -24.32
C ALA A 483 -2.29 -36.72 -23.76
N GLY A 484 -2.89 -37.27 -22.70
CA GLY A 484 -2.55 -38.56 -22.16
C GLY A 484 -2.80 -39.58 -23.25
N ARG A 485 -1.69 -40.15 -23.72
CA ARG A 485 -1.58 -41.30 -24.60
C ARG A 485 -2.71 -42.30 -24.39
N GLY A 486 -3.21 -42.79 -25.52
CA GLY A 486 -4.10 -43.94 -25.60
C GLY A 486 -4.51 -44.22 -27.04
N THR A 487 -3.53 -44.36 -27.93
CA THR A 487 -3.68 -45.15 -29.17
C THR A 487 -3.52 -46.62 -28.82
N SER A 488 -4.37 -47.44 -29.46
CA SER A 488 -4.46 -48.91 -29.49
C SER A 488 -5.24 -49.59 -28.37
#